data_AF-A0A2H0MM96-F1
#
_entry.id   AF-A0A2H0MM96-F1
#
_cell.length_a   1.000
_cell.length_b   1.000
_cell.length_c   1.000
_cell.angle_alpha   90.00
_cell.angle_beta   90.00
_cell.angle_gamma   90.00
#
_symmetry.space_group_name_H-M   'P 1'
#
loop_
_entity.id
_entity.type
_entity.pdbx_description
1 polymer ?
#
loop_
_entity_poly.entity_id
_entity_poly.type
_entity_poly.pdbx_seq_one_letter_code
_entity_poly.pdbx_strand_id
1 'polypeptide(L)'
;ARTTAVKNNNNVIVSFDSTNGNYSVLNDTDEDGVQDAGETQKSVILDSKVKFGLNGNVIDVDGNSISNPISLGGGTSVTFNSRGEASTSGGVYMIPRDDVGVKSARMRAITVIQATGGVSLWKYDVSASPPWS
;
A
#
# COMPACT_ATOMS: atom_id res chain seq x y z
N ALA A 1 -4.16 2.46 10.52
CA ALA A 1 -3.29 3.62 10.24
C ALA A 1 -4.09 4.91 10.25
N ARG A 2 -4.86 5.24 9.19
CA ARG A 2 -5.67 6.48 9.11
C ARG A 2 -6.51 6.80 10.36
N THR A 3 -7.36 5.88 10.81
CA THR A 3 -8.20 6.10 12.01
C THR A 3 -7.35 6.29 13.27
N THR A 4 -6.20 5.60 13.36
CA THR A 4 -5.26 5.75 14.48
C THR A 4 -4.66 7.14 14.49
N ALA A 5 -4.18 7.64 13.35
CA ALA A 5 -3.60 8.98 13.22
C ALA A 5 -4.59 10.08 13.68
N VAL A 6 -5.84 9.98 13.23
CA VAL A 6 -6.91 10.91 13.63
C VAL A 6 -7.24 10.80 15.12
N LYS A 7 -7.38 9.57 15.64
CA LYS A 7 -7.76 9.34 17.04
C LYS A 7 -6.69 9.80 18.02
N ASN A 8 -5.43 9.53 17.71
CA ASN A 8 -4.29 9.80 18.58
C ASN A 8 -3.68 11.19 18.33
N ASN A 9 -4.13 11.89 17.27
CA ASN A 9 -3.66 13.21 16.88
C ASN A 9 -2.14 13.26 16.63
N ASN A 10 -1.63 12.29 15.87
CA ASN A 10 -0.22 12.16 15.50
C ASN A 10 -0.07 11.46 14.13
N ASN A 11 1.15 11.35 13.62
CA ASN A 11 1.44 10.65 12.38
C ASN A 11 1.37 9.13 12.56
N VAL A 12 0.90 8.44 11.53
CA VAL A 12 0.98 6.98 11.46
C VAL A 12 1.51 6.56 10.09
N ILE A 13 2.66 5.91 10.09
CA ILE A 13 3.38 5.51 8.89
C ILE A 13 3.09 4.04 8.60
N VAL A 14 2.74 3.73 7.36
CA VAL A 14 2.68 2.36 6.85
C VAL A 14 3.82 2.17 5.87
N SER A 15 4.72 1.24 6.16
CA SER A 15 5.88 0.93 5.34
C SER A 15 5.77 -0.48 4.77
N PHE A 16 6.01 -0.64 3.47
CA PHE A 16 5.90 -1.90 2.76
C PHE A 16 7.28 -2.39 2.33
N ASP A 17 7.52 -3.69 2.48
CA ASP A 17 8.73 -4.36 2.04
C ASP A 17 8.38 -5.50 1.08
N SER A 18 8.51 -5.22 -0.22
CA SER A 18 8.27 -6.20 -1.27
C SER A 18 9.29 -7.34 -1.30
N THR A 19 10.49 -7.11 -0.80
CA THR A 19 11.59 -8.08 -0.82
C THR A 19 11.34 -9.15 0.24
N ASN A 20 11.04 -8.73 1.46
CA ASN A 20 10.78 -9.63 2.58
C ASN A 20 9.30 -10.04 2.69
N GLY A 21 8.42 -9.43 1.89
CA GLY A 21 7.00 -9.76 1.86
C GLY A 21 6.31 -9.44 3.18
N ASN A 22 6.57 -8.26 3.73
CA ASN A 22 5.96 -7.79 4.97
C ASN A 22 5.60 -6.30 4.88
N TYR A 23 4.81 -5.83 5.84
CA TYR A 23 4.58 -4.40 6.05
C TYR A 23 4.60 -4.09 7.54
N SER A 24 4.93 -2.85 7.88
CA SER A 24 4.88 -2.33 9.25
C SER A 24 3.96 -1.12 9.36
N VAL A 25 3.44 -0.90 10.56
CA VAL A 25 2.65 0.27 10.93
C VAL A 25 3.29 0.88 12.17
N LEU A 26 3.86 2.07 12.03
CA LEU A 26 4.47 2.84 13.10
C LEU A 26 3.50 3.94 13.55
N ASN A 27 3.20 3.98 14.85
CA ASN A 27 2.52 5.09 15.49
C ASN A 27 3.56 6.12 15.92
N ASP A 28 3.78 7.11 15.06
CA ASP A 28 4.86 8.10 15.08
C ASP A 28 4.37 9.36 15.81
N THR A 29 4.76 9.50 17.06
CA THR A 29 4.27 10.48 18.04
C THR A 29 5.08 11.77 18.05
N ASP A 30 6.34 11.74 17.63
CA ASP A 30 7.19 12.93 17.51
C ASP A 30 7.45 13.37 16.05
N GLU A 31 6.88 12.63 15.09
CA GLU A 31 6.81 12.94 13.66
C GLU A 31 8.17 12.88 12.94
N ASP A 32 9.12 12.10 13.44
CA ASP A 32 10.46 11.97 12.85
C ASP A 32 10.59 10.77 11.88
N GLY A 33 9.59 9.88 11.89
CA GLY A 33 9.48 8.71 11.03
C GLY A 33 10.39 7.54 11.40
N VAL A 34 11.02 7.57 12.56
CA VAL A 34 11.80 6.50 13.17
C VAL A 34 11.01 5.91 14.33
N GLN A 35 11.28 4.65 14.69
CA GLN A 35 10.64 4.06 15.86
C GLN A 35 11.39 4.46 17.12
N ASP A 36 10.74 5.24 17.98
CA ASP A 36 11.33 5.76 19.21
C ASP A 36 10.76 5.15 20.50
N ALA A 37 11.42 5.47 21.61
CA ALA A 37 11.00 5.02 22.93
C ALA A 37 9.63 5.61 23.30
N GLY A 38 8.63 4.75 23.47
CA GLY A 38 7.24 5.17 23.72
C GLY A 38 6.33 5.03 22.50
N GLU A 39 6.91 4.74 21.33
CA GLU A 39 6.18 4.49 20.11
C GLU A 39 5.88 3.01 19.89
N THR A 40 4.87 2.74 19.07
CA THR A 40 4.48 1.36 18.75
C THR A 40 4.64 1.09 17.27
N GLN A 41 5.45 0.09 16.93
CA GLN A 41 5.51 -0.47 15.60
C GLN A 41 4.97 -1.89 15.57
N LYS A 42 4.03 -2.15 14.66
CA LYS A 42 3.51 -3.49 14.39
C LYS A 42 3.92 -3.95 12.99
N SER A 43 4.60 -5.08 12.90
CA SER A 43 4.95 -5.72 11.63
C SER A 43 4.05 -6.90 11.33
N VAL A 44 3.71 -7.09 10.06
CA VAL A 44 2.87 -8.18 9.55
C VAL A 44 3.55 -8.82 8.35
N ILE A 45 3.79 -10.12 8.44
CA ILE A 45 4.32 -10.93 7.35
C ILE A 45 3.13 -11.37 6.48
N LEU A 46 3.28 -11.28 5.16
CA LEU A 46 2.27 -11.78 4.22
C LEU A 46 2.18 -13.31 4.27
N ASP A 47 0.98 -13.82 4.00
CA ASP A 47 0.77 -15.26 3.82
C ASP A 47 1.73 -15.84 2.76
N SER A 48 2.17 -17.08 2.96
CA SER A 48 3.14 -17.76 2.09
C SER A 48 2.62 -18.03 0.66
N LYS A 49 1.34 -17.76 0.38
CA LYS A 49 0.75 -17.86 -0.97
C LYS A 49 0.58 -16.51 -1.67
N VAL A 50 0.84 -15.38 -1.00
CA VAL A 50 0.67 -14.03 -1.56
C VAL A 50 1.97 -13.24 -1.47
N LYS A 51 2.29 -12.44 -2.48
CA LYS A 51 3.38 -11.46 -2.42
C LYS A 51 2.94 -10.09 -2.93
N PHE A 52 3.67 -9.06 -2.54
CA PHE A 52 3.69 -7.82 -3.31
C PHE A 52 4.26 -8.14 -4.68
N GLY A 53 3.50 -7.88 -5.74
CA GLY A 53 3.89 -8.31 -7.07
C GLY A 53 2.90 -7.90 -8.16
N LEU A 54 3.43 -7.93 -9.38
CA LEU A 54 2.72 -7.72 -10.63
C LEU A 54 2.94 -8.92 -11.53
N ASN A 55 2.05 -9.11 -12.50
CA ASN A 55 2.26 -10.04 -13.60
C ASN A 55 2.76 -9.28 -14.84
N GLY A 56 4.07 -9.02 -14.89
CA GLY A 56 4.68 -8.16 -15.92
C GLY A 56 4.33 -6.69 -15.74
N ASN A 57 4.28 -5.93 -16.83
CA ASN A 57 3.82 -4.54 -16.82
C ASN A 57 2.30 -4.52 -16.73
N VAL A 58 1.78 -3.74 -15.77
CA VAL A 58 0.35 -3.63 -15.50
C VAL A 58 -0.06 -2.17 -15.61
N ILE A 59 -1.29 -1.91 -16.05
CA ILE A 59 -1.90 -0.58 -15.99
C ILE A 59 -2.55 -0.44 -14.62
N ASP A 60 -2.27 0.64 -13.88
CA ASP A 60 -2.86 0.91 -12.58
C ASP A 60 -4.33 1.38 -12.66
N VAL A 61 -4.94 1.67 -11.51
CA VAL A 61 -6.34 2.13 -11.42
C VAL A 61 -6.59 3.49 -12.06
N ASP A 62 -5.54 4.29 -12.22
CA ASP A 62 -5.59 5.64 -12.79
C ASP A 62 -5.21 5.65 -14.29
N GLY A 63 -4.84 4.49 -14.86
CA GLY A 63 -4.50 4.33 -16.27
C GLY A 63 -3.01 4.43 -16.59
N ASN A 64 -2.12 4.49 -15.59
CA ASN A 64 -0.68 4.59 -15.80
C ASN A 64 -0.02 3.22 -15.88
N SER A 65 1.05 3.12 -16.67
CA SER A 65 1.88 1.91 -16.68
C SER A 65 2.74 1.84 -15.41
N ILE A 66 2.70 0.70 -14.71
CA ILE A 66 3.51 0.43 -13.53
C ILE A 66 4.36 -0.82 -13.71
N SER A 67 5.57 -0.75 -13.17
CA SER A 67 6.55 -1.85 -13.13
C SER A 67 6.93 -2.28 -11.71
N ASN A 68 6.56 -1.47 -10.71
CA ASN A 68 6.78 -1.76 -9.29
C ASN A 68 5.46 -2.09 -8.58
N PRO A 69 5.43 -3.12 -7.73
CA PRO A 69 4.21 -3.50 -7.01
C PRO A 69 3.86 -2.54 -5.87
N ILE A 70 4.75 -1.61 -5.52
CA ILE A 70 4.48 -0.53 -4.59
C ILE A 70 4.78 0.75 -5.35
N SER A 71 3.75 1.57 -5.53
CA SER A 71 3.83 2.85 -6.23
C SER A 71 3.17 3.90 -5.35
N LEU A 72 3.93 4.48 -4.42
CA LEU A 72 3.47 5.48 -3.45
C LEU A 72 4.37 6.72 -3.57
N GLY A 73 4.19 7.51 -4.64
CA GLY A 73 4.97 8.73 -4.87
C GLY A 73 6.48 8.52 -4.99
N GLY A 74 6.92 7.34 -5.45
CA GLY A 74 8.34 6.97 -5.58
C GLY A 74 8.96 6.31 -4.35
N GLY A 75 8.22 6.20 -3.24
CA GLY A 75 8.64 5.47 -2.04
C GLY A 75 7.87 4.16 -1.82
N THR A 76 8.16 3.52 -0.69
CA THR A 76 7.48 2.30 -0.22
C THR A 76 6.65 2.51 1.03
N SER A 77 6.36 3.77 1.38
CA SER A 77 5.63 4.12 2.59
C SER A 77 4.57 5.19 2.33
N VAL A 78 3.57 5.23 3.20
CA VAL A 78 2.55 6.28 3.25
C VAL A 78 2.34 6.72 4.69
N THR A 79 2.35 8.02 4.93
CA THR A 79 2.07 8.62 6.24
C THR A 79 0.66 9.13 6.24
N PHE A 80 -0.12 8.77 7.25
CA PHE A 80 -1.41 9.40 7.53
C PHE A 80 -1.22 10.43 8.64
N ASN A 81 -1.64 11.67 8.42
CA ASN A 81 -1.56 12.73 9.42
C ASN A 81 -2.78 12.74 10.35
N SER A 82 -2.75 13.60 11.37
CA SER A 82 -3.85 13.79 12.33
C SER A 82 -5.18 14.25 11.72
N ARG A 83 -5.17 14.78 10.49
CA ARG A 83 -6.37 15.14 9.72
C ARG A 83 -6.92 13.98 8.89
N GLY A 84 -6.21 12.85 8.86
CA GLY A 84 -6.57 11.67 8.10
C GLY A 84 -6.24 11.76 6.62
N GLU A 85 -5.45 12.75 6.20
CA GLU A 85 -4.87 12.87 4.86
C GLU A 85 -3.66 11.93 4.75
N ALA A 86 -3.32 11.53 3.52
CA ALA A 86 -2.13 10.73 3.24
C ALA A 86 -1.01 11.62 2.68
N SER A 87 0.25 11.24 2.87
CA SER A 87 1.40 11.96 2.32
C SER A 87 1.52 11.86 0.80
N THR A 88 0.92 10.84 0.20
CA THR A 88 0.97 10.60 -1.25
C THR A 88 -0.25 9.82 -1.74
N SER A 89 -0.52 9.90 -3.05
CA SER A 89 -1.46 9.03 -3.75
C SER A 89 -0.69 7.84 -4.34
N GLY A 90 -1.39 6.72 -4.53
CA GLY A 90 -0.79 5.59 -5.22
C GLY A 90 -1.42 4.26 -4.87
N GLY A 91 -0.70 3.18 -5.16
CA GLY A 91 -1.20 1.82 -5.04
C GLY A 91 -0.16 0.81 -4.56
N VAL A 92 -0.66 -0.18 -3.82
CA VAL A 92 0.06 -1.39 -3.43
C VAL A 92 -0.63 -2.59 -4.06
N TYR A 93 0.15 -3.37 -4.80
CA TYR A 93 -0.33 -4.46 -5.65
C TYR A 93 0.12 -5.80 -5.12
N MET A 94 -0.81 -6.73 -5.09
CA MET A 94 -0.60 -8.08 -4.57
C MET A 94 -1.06 -9.11 -5.58
N ILE A 95 -0.35 -10.22 -5.61
CA ILE A 95 -0.64 -11.36 -6.49
C ILE A 95 -0.38 -12.67 -5.74
N PRO A 96 -1.17 -13.72 -5.99
CA PRO A 96 -0.80 -15.06 -5.57
C PRO A 96 0.58 -15.45 -6.14
N ARG A 97 1.45 -16.07 -5.33
CA ARG A 97 2.82 -16.43 -5.77
C ARG A 97 2.82 -17.29 -7.03
N ASP A 98 1.89 -18.24 -7.13
CA ASP A 98 1.78 -19.15 -8.29
C ASP A 98 1.27 -18.47 -9.58
N ASP A 99 0.76 -17.25 -9.48
CA ASP A 99 0.23 -16.49 -10.63
C ASP A 99 1.27 -15.56 -11.27
N VAL A 100 2.42 -15.38 -10.61
CA VAL A 100 3.50 -14.50 -11.09
C VAL A 100 4.07 -15.05 -12.40
N GLY A 101 4.04 -14.24 -13.46
CA GLY A 101 4.46 -14.65 -14.79
C GLY A 101 3.47 -15.56 -15.51
N VAL A 102 2.30 -15.84 -14.91
CA VAL A 102 1.29 -16.76 -15.44
C VAL A 102 0.00 -16.03 -15.78
N LYS A 103 -0.63 -15.34 -14.82
CA LYS A 103 -1.94 -14.70 -15.02
C LYS A 103 -2.21 -13.57 -14.02
N SER A 104 -3.06 -12.63 -14.41
CA SER A 104 -3.39 -11.44 -13.59
C SER A 104 -4.74 -11.54 -12.86
N ALA A 105 -5.59 -12.51 -13.19
CA ALA A 105 -7.01 -12.56 -12.76
C ALA A 105 -7.24 -12.54 -11.23
N ARG A 106 -6.25 -12.93 -10.43
CA ARG A 106 -6.33 -12.94 -8.96
C ARG A 106 -5.58 -11.80 -8.30
N MET A 107 -5.04 -10.86 -9.08
CA MET A 107 -4.38 -9.68 -8.53
C MET A 107 -5.35 -8.80 -7.74
N ARG A 108 -4.81 -8.08 -6.76
CA ARG A 108 -5.50 -7.08 -5.95
C ARG A 108 -4.67 -5.81 -5.89
N ALA A 109 -5.33 -4.68 -5.80
CA ALA A 109 -4.69 -3.40 -5.51
C ALA A 109 -5.35 -2.76 -4.30
N ILE A 110 -4.56 -2.14 -3.44
CA ILE A 110 -5.03 -1.20 -2.43
C ILE A 110 -4.53 0.17 -2.86
N THR A 111 -5.42 1.13 -3.05
CA THR A 111 -5.04 2.48 -3.45
C THR A 111 -5.33 3.49 -2.35
N VAL A 112 -4.53 4.55 -2.33
CA VAL A 112 -4.66 5.66 -1.38
C VAL A 112 -4.73 6.97 -2.18
N ILE A 113 -5.61 7.87 -1.76
CA ILE A 113 -5.71 9.23 -2.31
C ILE A 113 -5.11 10.22 -1.31
N GLN A 114 -4.08 10.97 -1.72
CA GLN A 114 -3.36 11.93 -0.87
C GLN A 114 -4.31 12.88 -0.12
N ALA A 115 -5.14 13.60 -0.87
CA ALA A 115 -5.96 14.69 -0.34
C ALA A 115 -7.01 14.26 0.70
N THR A 116 -7.40 12.99 0.73
CA THR A 116 -8.47 12.51 1.62
C THR A 116 -8.02 11.40 2.57
N GLY A 117 -6.86 10.80 2.30
CA GLY A 117 -6.45 9.51 2.84
C GLY A 117 -7.41 8.38 2.50
N GLY A 118 -8.29 8.57 1.49
CA GLY A 118 -9.26 7.57 1.08
C GLY A 118 -8.56 6.30 0.62
N VAL A 119 -9.01 5.14 1.11
CA VAL A 119 -8.44 3.83 0.78
C VAL A 119 -9.47 2.99 0.05
N SER A 120 -9.09 2.42 -1.09
CA SER A 120 -9.95 1.53 -1.89
C SER A 120 -9.27 0.20 -2.14
N LEU A 121 -10.05 -0.88 -2.19
CA LEU A 121 -9.61 -2.21 -2.57
C LEU A 121 -10.17 -2.54 -3.95
N TRP A 122 -9.30 -3.00 -4.84
CA TRP A 122 -9.63 -3.31 -6.22
C TRP A 122 -9.31 -4.76 -6.54
N LYS A 123 -10.11 -5.33 -7.44
CA LYS A 123 -9.84 -6.61 -8.08
C LYS A 123 -9.44 -6.38 -9.53
N TYR A 124 -8.44 -7.13 -9.99
CA TYR A 124 -8.10 -7.13 -11.40
C TYR A 124 -9.25 -7.69 -12.23
N ASP A 125 -9.67 -6.91 -13.23
CA ASP A 125 -10.70 -7.28 -14.20
C ASP A 125 -10.24 -6.89 -15.60
N VAL A 126 -9.93 -7.90 -16.41
CA VAL A 126 -9.45 -7.70 -17.79
C VAL A 126 -10.51 -7.06 -18.70
N SER A 127 -11.78 -7.10 -18.31
CA SER A 127 -12.87 -6.49 -19.07
C SER A 127 -13.10 -5.02 -18.73
N ALA A 128 -12.48 -4.51 -17.66
CA ALA A 128 -12.54 -3.11 -17.26
C ALA A 128 -11.45 -2.26 -17.94
N SER A 129 -11.66 -0.94 -17.98
CA SER A 129 -10.68 0.04 -18.48
C SER A 129 -10.62 1.26 -17.57
N PRO A 130 -9.56 1.44 -16.75
CA PRO A 130 -8.41 0.54 -16.53
C PRO A 130 -8.82 -0.84 -15.95
N PRO A 131 -7.94 -1.87 -15.94
CA PRO A 131 -8.32 -3.26 -15.68
C PRO A 131 -8.57 -3.58 -14.18
N TRP A 132 -9.38 -2.76 -13.51
CA TRP A 132 -9.67 -2.79 -12.09
C TRP A 132 -11.14 -2.46 -11.82
N SER A 133 -11.76 -3.20 -10.90
CA SER A 133 -13.15 -3.00 -10.43
C SER A 133 -13.32 -3.33 -8.95
#